data_AF-A0A3B8V3P2-F1
#
_entry.id   AF-A0A3B8V3P2-F1
#
_cell.length_a   1.000
_cell.length_b   1.000
_cell.length_c   1.000
_cell.angle_alpha   90.00
_cell.angle_beta   90.00
_cell.angle_gamma   90.00
#
_symmetry.space_group_name_H-M   'P 1'
#
loop_
_entity.id
_entity.type
_entity.pdbx_description
1 polymer ?
#
loop_
_entity_poly.entity_id
_entity_poly.type
_entity_poly.pdbx_seq_one_letter_code
_entity_poly.pdbx_strand_id
1 'polypeptide(L)'
;FVVRGAGDNGYVWYADGGRDNPGYADMGRTGAAALAHALTPDEPAYRDYALLTARCIGEHPDTFSDTHGSPILGMVWTAFGAAADPEALRALLDENRWWFSLAHCPDGSFYYQMNRDNNPQDYTAAPRLSATAATALILSLRDRRLRMMNVDATEDSTAPRTGR
;
A
#
# COMPACT_ATOMS: atom_id res chain seq x y z
N PHE A 1 -7.03 -18.68 -5.44
CA PHE A 1 -5.93 -17.92 -6.06
C PHE A 1 -4.91 -17.50 -5.02
N VAL A 2 -5.24 -16.62 -4.06
CA VAL A 2 -4.29 -16.16 -3.01
C VAL A 2 -3.57 -17.32 -2.31
N VAL A 3 -4.28 -18.34 -1.83
CA VAL A 3 -3.68 -19.53 -1.19
C VAL A 3 -2.63 -20.24 -2.05
N ARG A 4 -2.83 -20.28 -3.38
CA ARG A 4 -1.89 -20.96 -4.29
C ARG A 4 -0.72 -20.08 -4.70
N GLY A 5 -0.90 -18.75 -4.67
CA GLY A 5 0.11 -17.77 -5.04
C GLY A 5 0.86 -17.17 -3.85
N ALA A 6 0.45 -17.46 -2.61
CA ALA A 6 1.06 -16.89 -1.42
C ALA A 6 2.26 -17.72 -0.92
N GLY A 7 3.32 -17.01 -0.54
CA GLY A 7 4.43 -17.54 0.27
C GLY A 7 4.01 -17.72 1.72
N ASP A 8 4.74 -18.58 2.45
CA ASP A 8 4.53 -18.75 3.90
C ASP A 8 4.88 -17.46 4.69
N ASN A 9 5.63 -16.53 4.08
CA ASN A 9 5.90 -15.19 4.60
C ASN A 9 4.80 -14.16 4.32
N GLY A 10 3.69 -14.55 3.67
CA GLY A 10 2.58 -13.65 3.34
C GLY A 10 2.73 -12.87 2.03
N TYR A 11 3.86 -13.01 1.32
CA TYR A 11 4.06 -12.45 -0.03
C TYR A 11 3.10 -13.06 -1.05
N VAL A 12 2.57 -12.29 -2.00
CA VAL A 12 1.64 -12.78 -3.03
C VAL A 12 2.26 -12.70 -4.44
N TRP A 13 2.55 -13.88 -5.01
CA TRP A 13 3.12 -14.03 -6.35
C TRP A 13 2.09 -13.83 -7.47
N TYR A 14 2.58 -13.57 -8.69
CA TYR A 14 1.74 -13.37 -9.88
C TYR A 14 1.14 -14.67 -10.43
N ALA A 15 1.64 -15.83 -10.00
CA ALA A 15 1.20 -17.14 -10.45
C ALA A 15 1.00 -18.09 -9.26
N ASP A 16 0.36 -19.22 -9.52
CA ASP A 16 0.38 -20.35 -8.59
C ASP A 16 1.86 -20.79 -8.33
N GLY A 17 2.13 -21.34 -7.15
CA GLY A 17 3.47 -21.80 -6.78
C GLY A 17 4.33 -20.78 -6.02
N GLY A 18 3.73 -19.71 -5.49
CA GLY A 18 4.44 -18.71 -4.69
C GLY A 18 5.01 -19.26 -3.37
N ARG A 19 4.51 -20.41 -2.89
CA ARG A 19 4.95 -21.03 -1.63
C ARG A 19 6.44 -21.37 -1.59
N ASP A 20 6.98 -21.85 -2.70
CA ASP A 20 8.37 -22.26 -2.83
C ASP A 20 9.26 -21.13 -3.39
N ASN A 21 8.71 -19.92 -3.54
CA ASN A 21 9.46 -18.75 -4.00
C ASN A 21 9.96 -17.94 -2.79
N PRO A 22 11.27 -17.98 -2.47
CA PRO A 22 11.84 -17.18 -1.39
C PRO A 22 11.99 -15.70 -1.76
N GLY A 23 11.71 -15.35 -3.02
CA GLY A 23 11.87 -14.00 -3.54
C GLY A 23 10.70 -13.09 -3.18
N TYR A 24 10.98 -11.79 -3.20
CA TYR A 24 10.05 -10.71 -3.03
C TYR A 24 10.27 -9.73 -4.20
N ALA A 25 9.19 -9.28 -4.83
CA ALA A 25 9.21 -8.25 -5.86
C ALA A 25 7.78 -7.73 -6.03
N ASP A 26 7.58 -6.43 -6.26
CA ASP A 26 6.23 -5.91 -6.51
C ASP A 26 5.21 -6.27 -5.41
N MET A 27 5.12 -5.40 -4.41
CA MET A 27 4.24 -5.60 -3.26
C MET A 27 2.79 -5.12 -3.48
N GLY A 28 2.42 -4.70 -4.69
CA GLY A 28 1.05 -4.20 -4.95
C GLY A 28 -0.02 -5.26 -4.69
N ARG A 29 0.20 -6.49 -5.18
CA ARG A 29 -0.71 -7.63 -4.95
C ARG A 29 -0.73 -8.06 -3.48
N THR A 30 0.44 -8.09 -2.86
CA THR A 30 0.63 -8.36 -1.44
C THR A 30 -0.21 -7.38 -0.61
N GLY A 31 -0.10 -6.08 -0.89
CA GLY A 31 -0.87 -5.05 -0.22
C GLY A 31 -2.38 -5.15 -0.47
N ALA A 32 -2.81 -5.44 -1.71
CA ALA A 32 -4.22 -5.66 -2.03
C ALA A 32 -4.81 -6.86 -1.28
N ALA A 33 -4.04 -7.95 -1.13
CA ALA A 33 -4.44 -9.11 -0.35
C ALA A 33 -4.57 -8.77 1.14
N ALA A 34 -3.59 -8.07 1.72
CA ALA A 34 -3.67 -7.61 3.11
C ALA A 34 -4.91 -6.75 3.35
N LEU A 35 -5.17 -5.78 2.48
CA LEU A 35 -6.36 -4.91 2.58
C LEU A 35 -7.66 -5.72 2.52
N ALA A 36 -7.79 -6.64 1.55
CA ALA A 36 -9.00 -7.44 1.40
C ALA A 36 -9.28 -8.29 2.66
N HIS A 37 -8.25 -8.89 3.24
CA HIS A 37 -8.38 -9.67 4.47
C HIS A 37 -8.65 -8.78 5.70
N ALA A 38 -8.03 -7.61 5.79
CA ALA A 38 -8.26 -6.64 6.87
C ALA A 38 -9.70 -6.08 6.86
N LEU A 39 -10.33 -5.99 5.69
CA LEU A 39 -11.71 -5.52 5.53
C LEU A 39 -12.78 -6.56 5.88
N THR A 40 -12.39 -7.80 6.20
CA THR A 40 -13.31 -8.90 6.51
C THR A 40 -13.09 -9.37 7.96
N PRO A 41 -13.61 -8.63 8.96
CA PRO A 41 -13.28 -8.85 10.38
C PRO A 41 -13.86 -10.12 10.98
N ASP A 42 -14.87 -10.73 10.33
CA ASP A 42 -15.61 -11.88 10.84
C ASP A 42 -14.81 -13.20 10.81
N GLU A 43 -13.67 -13.21 10.13
CA GLU A 43 -12.81 -14.38 9.97
C GLU A 43 -11.44 -14.13 10.63
N PRO A 44 -11.18 -14.66 11.85
CA PRO A 44 -9.93 -14.41 12.58
C PRO A 44 -8.66 -14.74 11.78
N ALA A 45 -8.70 -15.81 10.99
CA ALA A 45 -7.60 -16.20 10.11
C ALA A 45 -7.26 -15.13 9.06
N TYR A 46 -8.22 -14.31 8.66
CA TYR A 46 -8.00 -13.22 7.71
C TYR A 46 -7.27 -12.05 8.38
N ARG A 47 -7.59 -11.75 9.63
CA ARG A 47 -6.81 -10.76 10.39
C ARG A 47 -5.35 -11.19 10.54
N ASP A 48 -5.11 -12.45 10.87
CA ASP A 48 -3.76 -12.99 11.01
C ASP A 48 -2.99 -12.91 9.67
N TYR A 49 -3.65 -13.25 8.56
CA TYR A 49 -3.07 -13.14 7.23
C TYR A 49 -2.78 -11.68 6.85
N ALA A 50 -3.68 -10.75 7.13
CA ALA A 50 -3.46 -9.32 6.87
C ALA A 50 -2.23 -8.79 7.61
N LEU A 51 -2.03 -9.19 8.88
CA LEU A 51 -0.85 -8.82 9.66
C LEU A 51 0.43 -9.48 9.12
N LEU A 52 0.38 -10.77 8.77
CA LEU A 52 1.51 -11.47 8.16
C LEU A 52 1.98 -10.77 6.89
N THR A 53 1.03 -10.47 6.00
CA THR A 53 1.29 -9.82 4.71
C THR A 53 1.75 -8.36 4.89
N ALA A 54 1.20 -7.62 5.85
CA ALA A 54 1.68 -6.27 6.17
C ALA A 54 3.13 -6.28 6.67
N ARG A 55 3.50 -7.23 7.53
CA ARG A 55 4.88 -7.39 8.01
C ARG A 55 5.85 -7.75 6.91
N CYS A 56 5.46 -8.60 5.95
CA CYS A 56 6.25 -8.87 4.76
C CYS A 56 6.60 -7.59 3.99
N ILE A 57 5.64 -6.66 3.85
CA ILE A 57 5.88 -5.35 3.23
C ILE A 57 6.85 -4.52 4.08
N GLY A 58 6.70 -4.53 5.41
CA GLY A 58 7.58 -3.81 6.34
C GLY A 58 9.02 -4.36 6.39
N GLU A 59 9.21 -5.65 6.11
CA GLU A 59 10.52 -6.30 6.01
C GLU A 59 11.22 -6.02 4.67
N HIS A 60 10.46 -5.67 3.63
CA HIS A 60 10.96 -5.39 2.27
C HIS A 60 10.49 -4.03 1.72
N PRO A 61 10.71 -2.93 2.46
CA PRO A 61 10.17 -1.62 2.10
C PRO A 61 10.84 -1.01 0.87
N ASP A 62 12.03 -1.49 0.51
CA ASP A 62 12.82 -1.09 -0.65
C ASP A 62 12.12 -1.40 -1.99
N THR A 63 11.20 -2.37 -1.99
CA THR A 63 10.45 -2.77 -3.19
C THR A 63 9.27 -1.86 -3.54
N PHE A 64 8.99 -0.85 -2.73
CA PHE A 64 7.76 -0.05 -2.81
C PHE A 64 7.50 0.54 -4.20
N SER A 65 8.52 1.14 -4.81
CA SER A 65 8.40 1.69 -6.17
C SER A 65 8.56 0.66 -7.27
N ASP A 66 9.02 -0.56 -6.98
CA ASP A 66 9.36 -1.61 -7.95
C ASP A 66 8.18 -2.53 -8.30
N THR A 67 6.96 -1.97 -8.35
CA THR A 67 5.76 -2.71 -8.75
C THR A 67 5.69 -2.91 -10.27
N HIS A 68 5.33 -4.12 -10.73
CA HIS A 68 5.13 -4.46 -12.14
C HIS A 68 3.72 -4.07 -12.62
N GLY A 69 3.60 -3.68 -13.89
CA GLY A 69 2.30 -3.45 -14.56
C GLY A 69 1.63 -2.11 -14.25
N SER A 70 1.63 -1.61 -13.01
CA SER A 70 1.36 -0.18 -12.73
C SER A 70 2.03 0.21 -11.42
N PRO A 71 3.27 0.75 -11.48
CA PRO A 71 4.00 1.22 -10.32
C PRO A 71 3.18 2.10 -9.38
N ILE A 72 2.46 3.08 -9.93
CA ILE A 72 1.67 4.03 -9.14
C ILE A 72 0.53 3.34 -8.38
N LEU A 73 -0.22 2.45 -9.05
CA LEU A 73 -1.31 1.73 -8.41
C LEU A 73 -0.79 0.72 -7.38
N GLY A 74 0.33 0.07 -7.69
CA GLY A 74 1.03 -0.84 -6.78
C GLY A 74 1.44 -0.18 -5.48
N MET A 75 2.03 1.01 -5.55
CA MET A 75 2.39 1.79 -4.37
C MET A 75 1.19 2.09 -3.47
N VAL A 76 0.04 2.44 -4.07
CA VAL A 76 -1.20 2.66 -3.30
C VAL A 76 -1.60 1.39 -2.56
N TRP A 77 -1.73 0.25 -3.26
CA TRP A 77 -2.12 -1.00 -2.61
C TRP A 77 -1.13 -1.45 -1.55
N THR A 78 0.17 -1.30 -1.81
CA THR A 78 1.23 -1.65 -0.86
C THR A 78 1.12 -0.85 0.43
N ALA A 79 0.95 0.48 0.33
CA ALA A 79 0.80 1.32 1.52
C ALA A 79 -0.50 1.03 2.28
N PHE A 80 -1.60 0.78 1.58
CA PHE A 80 -2.88 0.42 2.19
C PHE A 80 -2.81 -0.94 2.91
N GLY A 81 -2.14 -1.93 2.33
CA GLY A 81 -1.92 -3.22 2.98
C GLY A 81 -0.99 -3.13 4.18
N ALA A 82 0.11 -2.38 4.06
CA ALA A 82 1.04 -2.12 5.17
C ALA A 82 0.33 -1.43 6.34
N ALA A 83 -0.71 -0.63 6.10
CA ALA A 83 -1.47 0.06 7.14
C ALA A 83 -2.19 -0.89 8.12
N ALA A 84 -2.32 -2.18 7.81
CA ALA A 84 -2.81 -3.18 8.76
C ALA A 84 -1.84 -3.38 9.96
N ASP A 85 -0.55 -3.08 9.80
CA ASP A 85 0.45 -3.05 10.87
C ASP A 85 1.14 -1.67 10.92
N PRO A 86 0.92 -0.85 11.96
CA PRO A 86 1.49 0.49 12.06
C PRO A 86 3.02 0.55 11.95
N GLU A 87 3.74 -0.48 12.40
CA GLU A 87 5.19 -0.54 12.32
C GLU A 87 5.65 -0.81 10.89
N ALA A 88 4.96 -1.71 10.17
CA ALA A 88 5.23 -1.98 8.76
C ALA A 88 4.99 -0.75 7.87
N LEU A 89 3.87 -0.05 8.08
CA LEU A 89 3.60 1.21 7.37
C LEU A 89 4.69 2.25 7.65
N ARG A 90 5.16 2.32 8.91
CA ARG A 90 6.22 3.26 9.28
C ARG A 90 7.53 2.92 8.58
N ALA A 91 7.95 1.65 8.58
CA ALA A 91 9.15 1.19 7.89
C ALA A 91 9.08 1.50 6.38
N LEU A 92 7.93 1.22 5.75
CA LEU A 92 7.68 1.51 4.34
C LEU A 92 7.85 3.00 4.01
N LEU A 93 7.22 3.88 4.78
CA LEU A 93 7.27 5.33 4.53
C LEU A 93 8.62 5.95 4.87
N ASP A 94 9.30 5.46 5.90
CA ASP A 94 10.63 5.96 6.28
C ASP A 94 11.70 5.62 5.23
N GLU A 95 11.68 4.39 4.70
CA GLU A 95 12.58 3.98 3.60
C GLU A 95 12.33 4.83 2.35
N ASN A 96 11.07 5.06 2.01
CA ASN A 96 10.66 5.73 0.78
C ASN A 96 10.52 7.25 0.89
N ARG A 97 10.97 7.86 2.00
CA ARG A 97 10.89 9.32 2.20
C ARG A 97 11.52 10.13 1.08
N TRP A 98 12.61 9.61 0.50
CA TRP A 98 13.33 10.26 -0.60
C TRP A 98 12.54 10.20 -1.90
N TRP A 99 11.81 9.10 -2.14
CA TRP A 99 10.92 9.01 -3.28
C TRP A 99 9.87 10.11 -3.21
N PHE A 100 9.21 10.31 -2.07
CA PHE A 100 8.23 11.40 -1.94
C PHE A 100 8.86 12.78 -2.10
N SER A 101 10.02 12.99 -1.48
CA SER A 101 10.71 14.29 -1.49
C SER A 101 11.17 14.69 -2.90
N LEU A 102 11.69 13.74 -3.69
CA LEU A 102 12.17 13.99 -5.05
C LEU A 102 11.03 14.07 -6.07
N ALA A 103 9.91 13.39 -5.82
CA ALA A 103 8.73 13.46 -6.68
C ALA A 103 7.98 14.79 -6.53
N HIS A 104 8.10 15.46 -5.39
CA HIS A 104 7.35 16.68 -5.09
C HIS A 104 7.76 17.86 -5.99
N CYS A 105 6.78 18.46 -6.65
CA CYS A 105 6.94 19.60 -7.53
C CYS A 105 6.69 20.93 -6.79
N PRO A 106 7.24 22.06 -7.26
CA PRO A 106 7.04 23.38 -6.62
C PRO A 106 5.58 23.84 -6.52
N ASP A 107 4.69 23.30 -7.36
CA ASP A 107 3.25 23.59 -7.38
C ASP A 107 2.43 22.71 -6.41
N GLY A 108 3.09 21.87 -5.61
CA GLY A 108 2.44 20.95 -4.68
C GLY A 108 2.00 19.62 -5.31
N SER A 109 2.16 19.44 -6.62
CA SER A 109 1.93 18.15 -7.27
C SER A 109 3.11 17.20 -7.07
N PHE A 110 2.95 15.95 -7.51
CA PHE A 110 4.01 14.95 -7.54
C PHE A 110 4.20 14.46 -8.97
N TYR A 111 5.45 14.27 -9.37
CA TYR A 111 5.83 13.71 -10.66
C TYR A 111 6.25 12.24 -10.49
N TYR A 112 5.76 11.39 -11.37
CA TYR A 112 6.11 9.99 -11.38
C TYR A 112 7.62 9.77 -11.58
N GLN A 113 8.26 9.07 -10.65
CA GLN A 113 9.64 8.62 -10.78
C GLN A 113 9.68 7.23 -11.41
N MET A 114 10.40 7.10 -12.52
CA MET A 114 10.56 5.82 -13.20
C MET A 114 11.21 4.79 -12.28
N ASN A 115 10.69 3.56 -12.27
CA ASN A 115 11.26 2.41 -11.59
C ASN A 115 11.93 1.45 -12.58
N ARG A 116 12.42 0.32 -12.08
CA ARG A 116 13.07 -0.72 -12.90
C ARG A 116 12.14 -1.37 -13.94
N ASP A 117 10.85 -1.50 -13.62
CA ASP A 117 9.88 -2.29 -14.38
C ASP A 117 8.61 -1.46 -14.67
N ASN A 118 8.84 -0.40 -15.43
CA ASN A 118 7.87 0.66 -15.61
C ASN A 118 6.80 0.29 -16.64
N ASN A 119 5.54 0.59 -16.32
CA ASN A 119 4.49 0.65 -17.32
C ASN A 119 4.58 1.99 -18.08
N PRO A 120 4.73 1.98 -19.44
CA PRO A 120 4.74 3.21 -20.23
C PRO A 120 3.53 4.13 -19.97
N GLN A 121 2.38 3.57 -19.61
CA GLN A 121 1.15 4.33 -19.38
C GLN A 121 1.24 5.23 -18.14
N ASP A 122 1.90 4.78 -17.07
CA ASP A 122 2.06 5.57 -15.84
C ASP A 122 2.94 6.81 -16.08
N TYR A 123 3.86 6.72 -17.04
CA TYR A 123 4.73 7.84 -17.43
C TYR A 123 4.16 8.71 -18.57
N THR A 124 3.49 8.12 -19.56
CA THR A 124 3.12 8.84 -20.79
C THR A 124 1.71 9.44 -20.77
N ALA A 125 0.77 8.83 -20.05
CA ALA A 125 -0.63 9.28 -20.09
C ALA A 125 -0.93 10.36 -19.04
N ALA A 126 -0.43 10.18 -17.82
CA ALA A 126 -0.78 11.04 -16.68
C ALA A 126 0.32 11.10 -15.58
N PRO A 127 1.58 11.39 -15.92
CA PRO A 127 2.72 11.25 -14.99
C PRO A 127 2.65 12.12 -13.75
N ARG A 128 1.95 13.26 -13.83
CA ARG A 128 1.70 14.13 -12.66
C ARG A 128 0.42 13.79 -11.94
N LEU A 129 -0.68 13.64 -12.67
CA LEU A 129 -2.01 13.47 -12.08
C LEU A 129 -2.09 12.19 -11.24
N SER A 130 -1.65 11.05 -11.79
CA SER A 130 -1.72 9.76 -11.09
C SER A 130 -0.77 9.73 -9.89
N ALA A 131 0.46 10.22 -10.04
CA ALA A 131 1.43 10.29 -8.95
C ALA A 131 0.96 11.20 -7.81
N THR A 132 0.37 12.34 -8.15
CA THR A 132 -0.22 13.27 -7.17
C THR A 132 -1.38 12.62 -6.42
N ALA A 133 -2.32 12.00 -7.14
CA ALA A 133 -3.46 11.34 -6.53
C ALA A 133 -3.05 10.17 -5.61
N ALA A 134 -2.13 9.32 -6.07
CA ALA A 134 -1.60 8.22 -5.28
C ALA A 134 -0.87 8.72 -4.02
N THR A 135 0.01 9.72 -4.17
CA THR A 135 0.73 10.29 -3.02
C THR A 135 -0.23 10.93 -2.02
N ALA A 136 -1.24 11.67 -2.51
CA ALA A 136 -2.26 12.23 -1.66
C ALA A 136 -2.96 11.12 -0.86
N LEU A 137 -3.43 10.04 -1.51
CA LEU A 137 -4.06 8.91 -0.84
C LEU A 137 -3.15 8.26 0.20
N ILE A 138 -1.89 7.99 -0.14
CA ILE A 138 -0.92 7.34 0.77
C ILE A 138 -0.65 8.22 2.00
N LEU A 139 -0.34 9.51 1.80
CA LEU A 139 -0.02 10.42 2.90
C LEU A 139 -1.23 10.78 3.76
N SER A 140 -2.45 10.61 3.23
CA SER A 140 -3.69 10.82 3.97
C SER A 140 -4.37 9.52 4.42
N LEU A 141 -3.68 8.38 4.37
CA LEU A 141 -4.20 7.07 4.82
C LEU A 141 -4.83 7.07 6.22
N ARG A 142 -4.31 7.89 7.13
CA ARG A 142 -4.83 8.02 8.50
C ARG A 142 -5.99 9.02 8.63
N ASP A 143 -6.35 9.72 7.56
CA ASP A 143 -7.49 10.62 7.54
C ASP A 143 -8.78 9.80 7.57
N ARG A 144 -9.60 10.03 8.60
CA ARG A 144 -10.87 9.32 8.79
C ARG A 144 -11.85 9.53 7.63
N ARG A 145 -11.66 10.55 6.79
CA ARG A 145 -12.46 10.80 5.58
C ARG A 145 -12.18 9.83 4.43
N LEU A 146 -11.02 9.16 4.44
CA LEU A 146 -10.63 8.15 3.44
C LEU A 146 -10.92 6.72 3.89
N ARG A 147 -11.75 6.55 4.91
CA ARG A 147 -12.23 5.24 5.34
C ARG A 147 -12.93 4.53 4.19
N MET A 148 -12.28 3.50 3.66
CA MET A 148 -12.84 2.74 2.55
C MET A 148 -14.00 1.84 3.00
N MET A 149 -14.03 1.33 4.25
CA MET A 149 -15.22 0.77 4.94
C MET A 149 -15.04 0.82 6.48
N ASN A 150 -16.14 0.71 7.24
CA ASN A 150 -16.24 0.79 8.72
C ASN A 150 -15.32 -0.19 9.48
N VAL A 151 -14.02 0.08 9.52
CA VAL A 151 -13.12 -0.46 10.54
C VAL A 151 -13.28 0.44 11.75
N ASP A 152 -13.86 -0.08 12.83
CA ASP A 152 -14.30 0.69 13.99
C ASP A 152 -13.18 1.61 14.50
N ALA A 153 -13.42 2.93 14.42
CA ALA A 153 -12.80 3.81 15.40
C ALA A 153 -13.44 3.44 16.72
N THR A 154 -12.63 2.94 17.64
CA THR A 154 -12.91 3.10 19.06
C THR A 154 -13.38 4.53 19.30
N GLU A 155 -14.57 4.62 19.89
CA GLU A 155 -15.35 5.81 20.20
C GLU A 155 -14.49 6.86 20.91
N ASP A 156 -13.87 7.81 20.20
CA ASP A 156 -13.34 9.04 20.84
C ASP A 156 -12.87 10.14 19.88
N SER A 157 -13.54 10.37 18.75
CA SER A 157 -13.44 11.72 18.16
C SER A 157 -14.80 12.26 17.76
N THR A 158 -15.51 12.80 18.74
CA THR A 158 -16.53 13.80 18.51
C THR A 158 -15.94 14.97 17.72
N ALA A 159 -16.59 15.33 16.61
CA ALA A 159 -16.32 16.54 15.85
C ALA A 159 -16.40 17.80 16.75
N PRO A 160 -15.79 18.93 16.36
CA PRO A 160 -15.87 20.15 17.16
C PRO A 160 -17.34 20.58 17.25
N ARG A 161 -17.84 20.80 18.48
CA ARG A 161 -19.15 21.43 18.69
C ARG A 161 -19.09 22.85 18.13
N THR A 162 -19.80 23.09 17.03
CA THR A 162 -20.05 24.43 16.53
C THR A 162 -21.07 25.12 17.44
N GLY A 163 -20.57 25.89 18.41
CA GLY A 163 -21.38 26.83 19.18
C GLY A 163 -21.68 28.08 18.35
N ARG A 164 -22.97 28.40 18.21
CA ARG A 164 -23.42 29.79 18.07
C ARG A 164 -23.43 30.44 19.45
#